data_AF-A0A3G2R6P5-F1
#
_entry.id   AF-A0A3G2R6P5-F1
#
_cell.length_a   1.000
_cell.length_b   1.000
_cell.length_c   1.000
_cell.angle_alpha   90.00
_cell.angle_beta   90.00
_cell.angle_gamma   90.00
#
_symmetry.space_group_name_H-M   'P 1'
#
loop_
_entity.id
_entity.type
_entity.pdbx_description
1 polymer ?
#
loop_
_entity_poly.entity_id
_entity_poly.type
_entity_poly.pdbx_seq_one_letter_code
_entity_poly.pdbx_strand_id
1 'polypeptide(L)'
;MKSMASSRMIRKQVYINKYQNEQLKRISQHKKISEAQIIRMAVDQYIKENESAISNPLYGLIGLCKKSKRPSDVAINHDKY
;
A
#
# COMPACT_ATOMS: atom_id res chain seq x y z
N MET A 1 -17.04 -20.14 6.40
CA MET A 1 -15.69 -19.82 5.88
C MET A 1 -15.88 -19.26 4.47
N LYS A 2 -15.73 -17.94 4.26
CA LYS A 2 -15.80 -17.37 2.90
C LYS A 2 -14.63 -17.95 2.11
N SER A 3 -14.92 -18.61 0.97
CA SER A 3 -13.87 -19.03 0.05
C SER A 3 -13.06 -17.79 -0.33
N MET A 4 -11.75 -17.86 -0.19
CA MET A 4 -10.85 -16.89 -0.81
C MET A 4 -11.02 -17.07 -2.32
N ALA A 5 -11.99 -16.34 -2.87
CA ALA A 5 -12.16 -16.19 -4.30
C ALA A 5 -10.80 -15.87 -4.90
N SER A 6 -10.44 -16.60 -5.95
CA SER A 6 -9.34 -16.34 -6.86
C SER A 6 -9.24 -14.84 -7.15
N SER A 7 -8.46 -14.13 -6.34
CA SER A 7 -8.25 -12.70 -6.50
C SER A 7 -7.40 -12.54 -7.75
N ARG A 8 -7.98 -11.94 -8.78
CA ARG A 8 -7.27 -11.62 -10.01
C ARG A 8 -6.03 -10.82 -9.66
N MET A 9 -4.85 -11.36 -9.93
CA MET A 9 -3.59 -10.66 -9.66
C MET A 9 -3.52 -9.36 -10.48
N ILE A 10 -3.15 -8.27 -9.81
CA ILE A 10 -2.93 -6.96 -10.44
C ILE A 10 -1.45 -6.82 -10.78
N ARG A 11 -1.12 -6.47 -12.04
CA ARG A 11 0.26 -6.22 -12.44
C ARG A 11 0.77 -4.91 -11.81
N LYS A 12 1.88 -4.99 -11.09
CA LYS A 12 2.63 -3.84 -10.58
C LYS A 12 4.05 -3.87 -11.15
N GLN A 13 4.51 -2.73 -11.66
CA GLN A 13 5.91 -2.54 -12.05
C GLN A 13 6.61 -1.68 -10.98
N VAL A 14 7.79 -2.10 -10.55
CA VAL A 14 8.62 -1.41 -9.57
C VAL A 14 10.07 -1.47 -10.02
N TYR A 15 10.84 -0.44 -9.69
CA TYR A 15 12.30 -0.46 -9.85
C TYR A 15 12.93 -1.08 -8.61
N ILE A 16 13.92 -1.94 -8.81
CA ILE A 16 14.78 -2.49 -7.76
C ILE A 16 16.22 -2.25 -8.16
N ASN A 17 17.11 -2.15 -7.19
CA ASN A 17 18.53 -1.98 -7.46
C ASN A 17 19.21 -3.32 -7.83
N LYS A 18 20.43 -3.25 -8.37
CA LYS A 18 21.20 -4.42 -8.81
C LYS A 18 21.41 -5.43 -7.66
N TYR A 19 21.71 -4.95 -6.47
CA TYR A 19 21.90 -5.79 -5.28
C TYR A 19 20.64 -6.58 -4.93
N GLN A 20 19.47 -5.94 -4.88
CA GLN A 20 18.18 -6.57 -4.62
C GLN A 20 17.86 -7.67 -5.64
N ASN A 21 18.09 -7.40 -6.94
CA ASN A 21 17.91 -8.39 -8.00
C ASN A 21 18.82 -9.62 -7.83
N GLU A 22 20.08 -9.42 -7.47
CA GLU A 22 21.01 -10.53 -7.20
C GLU A 22 20.61 -11.35 -5.96
N GLN A 23 20.17 -10.69 -4.89
CA GLN A 23 19.73 -11.39 -3.68
C GLN A 23 18.43 -12.17 -3.91
N LEU A 24 17.46 -11.60 -4.63
CA LEU A 24 16.20 -12.28 -4.97
C LEU A 24 16.46 -13.60 -5.71
N LYS A 25 17.38 -13.60 -6.69
CA LYS A 25 17.79 -14.81 -7.42
C LYS A 25 18.39 -15.87 -6.50
N ARG A 26 19.32 -15.47 -5.62
CA ARG A 26 19.98 -16.40 -4.67
C ARG A 26 18.95 -17.03 -3.71
N ILE A 27 18.05 -16.21 -3.16
CA ILE A 27 17.01 -16.69 -2.24
C ILE A 27 16.03 -17.59 -2.98
N SER A 28 15.64 -17.24 -4.20
CA SER A 28 14.74 -18.04 -5.04
C SER A 28 15.32 -19.45 -5.30
N GLN A 29 16.60 -19.53 -5.67
CA GLN A 29 17.31 -20.80 -5.87
C GLN A 29 17.40 -21.61 -4.59
N HIS A 30 17.78 -20.98 -3.47
CA HIS A 30 17.94 -21.64 -2.19
C HIS A 30 16.61 -22.18 -1.64
N LYS A 31 15.53 -21.38 -1.70
CA LYS A 31 14.21 -21.74 -1.16
C LYS A 31 13.32 -22.51 -2.15
N LYS A 32 13.76 -22.69 -3.41
CA LYS A 32 13.00 -23.33 -4.49
C LYS A 32 11.60 -22.72 -4.71
N ILE A 33 11.49 -21.40 -4.60
CA ILE A 33 10.25 -20.64 -4.86
C ILE A 33 10.52 -19.49 -5.83
N SER A 34 9.49 -19.03 -6.53
CA SER A 34 9.64 -17.92 -7.48
C SER A 34 10.02 -16.59 -6.80
N GLU A 35 10.78 -15.74 -7.50
CA GLU A 35 11.06 -14.36 -7.04
C GLU A 35 9.77 -13.58 -6.76
N ALA A 36 8.74 -13.77 -7.60
CA ALA A 36 7.44 -13.14 -7.41
C ALA A 36 6.77 -13.57 -6.08
N GLN A 37 6.94 -14.82 -5.65
CA GLN A 37 6.44 -15.29 -4.36
C GLN A 37 7.20 -14.65 -3.20
N ILE A 38 8.53 -14.51 -3.31
CA ILE A 38 9.35 -13.81 -2.31
C ILE A 38 8.90 -12.35 -2.18
N ILE A 39 8.70 -11.66 -3.29
CA ILE A 39 8.22 -10.28 -3.31
C ILE A 39 6.84 -10.17 -2.65
N ARG A 40 5.90 -11.07 -2.98
CA ARG A 40 4.58 -11.10 -2.33
C ARG A 40 4.69 -11.30 -0.81
N MET A 41 5.46 -12.29 -0.37
CA MET A 41 5.66 -12.53 1.07
C MET A 41 6.25 -11.33 1.80
N ALA A 42 7.22 -10.64 1.19
CA ALA A 42 7.81 -9.43 1.76
C ALA A 42 6.81 -8.26 1.83
N VAL A 43 5.99 -8.10 0.79
CA VAL A 43 4.92 -7.09 0.76
C VAL A 43 3.86 -7.40 1.83
N ASP A 44 3.41 -8.65 1.93
CA ASP A 44 2.41 -9.08 2.92
C ASP A 44 2.92 -8.85 4.35
N GLN A 45 4.19 -9.17 4.61
CA GLN A 45 4.83 -8.94 5.90
C GLN A 45 4.89 -7.45 6.22
N TYR A 46 5.31 -6.61 5.27
CA TYR A 46 5.38 -5.16 5.47
C TYR A 46 3.99 -4.54 5.69
N ILE A 47 2.97 -5.00 4.99
CA ILE A 47 1.58 -4.57 5.22
C ILE A 47 1.14 -4.92 6.64
N LYS A 48 1.39 -6.15 7.08
CA LYS A 48 1.03 -6.62 8.43
C LYS A 48 1.72 -5.79 9.51
N GLU A 49 3.00 -5.48 9.34
CA GLU A 49 3.74 -4.61 10.26
C GLU A 49 3.18 -3.18 10.35
N ASN A 50 2.53 -2.72 9.28
CA ASN A 50 1.97 -1.37 9.17
C ASN A 50 0.43 -1.36 9.22
N GLU A 51 -0.22 -2.45 9.63
CA GLU A 51 -1.67 -2.61 9.59
C GLU A 51 -2.39 -1.53 10.41
N SER A 52 -1.82 -1.14 11.56
CA SER A 52 -2.34 -0.05 12.40
C SER A 52 -2.32 1.32 11.71
N ALA A 53 -1.31 1.59 10.88
CA ALA A 53 -1.23 2.81 10.09
C ALA A 53 -2.22 2.76 8.91
N ILE A 54 -2.31 1.63 8.21
CA ILE A 54 -3.20 1.45 7.05
C ILE A 54 -4.68 1.50 7.47
N SER A 55 -5.00 0.92 8.63
CA SER A 55 -6.37 0.86 9.18
C SER A 55 -6.76 2.12 9.96
N ASN A 56 -5.93 3.16 10.00
CA ASN A 56 -6.25 4.38 10.75
C ASN A 56 -7.55 4.99 10.20
N PRO A 57 -8.64 5.03 11.00
CA PRO A 57 -9.95 5.52 10.56
C PRO A 57 -9.89 6.95 10.01
N LEU A 58 -8.89 7.73 10.43
CA LEU A 58 -8.68 9.11 10.00
C LEU A 58 -8.32 9.23 8.51
N TYR A 59 -7.69 8.22 7.89
CA TYR A 59 -7.42 8.25 6.44
C TYR A 59 -8.71 8.25 5.60
N GLY A 60 -9.77 7.60 6.10
CA GLY A 60 -11.10 7.64 5.49
C GLY A 60 -11.81 9.00 5.64
N LEU A 61 -11.32 9.87 6.52
CA LEU A 61 -11.86 11.22 6.71
C LEU A 61 -11.25 12.25 5.75
N ILE A 62 -10.08 11.95 5.17
CA ILE A 62 -9.41 12.86 4.24
C ILE A 62 -10.26 13.01 2.97
N GLY A 63 -10.76 14.22 2.73
CA GLY A 63 -11.57 14.53 1.56
C GLY A 63 -13.08 14.29 1.70
N LEU A 64 -13.60 14.03 2.91
CA LEU A 64 -15.06 13.97 3.17
C LEU A 64 -15.79 15.26 2.80
N CYS A 65 -15.11 16.41 2.86
CA CYS A 65 -15.64 17.65 2.34
C CYS A 65 -15.54 17.67 0.80
N LYS A 66 -16.55 17.14 0.12
CA LYS A 66 -16.72 17.35 -1.33
C LYS A 66 -16.85 18.85 -1.59
N LYS A 67 -16.01 19.40 -2.48
CA LYS A 67 -16.09 20.78 -2.94
C LYS A 67 -17.47 21.06 -3.55
N SER A 68 -18.31 21.78 -2.82
CA SER A 68 -19.42 22.54 -3.39
C SER A 68 -19.44 23.92 -2.73
N LYS A 69 -18.94 24.92 -3.46
CA LYS A 69 -19.13 26.37 -3.18
C LYS A 69 -18.79 26.86 -1.76
N ARG A 70 -17.69 26.43 -1.16
CA ARG A 70 -17.21 26.99 0.14
C ARG A 70 -15.81 27.61 0.00
N PRO A 71 -15.49 28.67 0.77
CA PRO A 71 -14.15 29.24 0.80
C PRO A 71 -13.11 28.16 1.12
N SER A 72 -11.96 28.21 0.46
CA SER A 72 -10.88 27.22 0.65
C SER A 72 -9.91 27.59 1.78
N ASP A 73 -10.13 28.75 2.39
CA ASP A 73 -9.26 29.43 3.34
C ASP A 73 -9.90 29.58 4.73
N VAL A 74 -10.97 28.82 5.02
CA VAL A 74 -11.69 28.85 6.30
C VAL A 74 -10.76 28.57 7.49
N ALA A 75 -9.71 27.76 7.30
CA ALA A 75 -8.71 27.49 8.33
C ALA A 75 -7.79 28.71 8.63
N ILE A 76 -7.69 29.67 7.71
CA ILE A 76 -6.83 30.85 7.81
C ILE A 76 -7.64 32.09 8.20
N ASN A 77 -8.84 32.24 7.64
CA ASN A 77 -9.72 33.39 7.83
C ASN A 77 -10.96 33.02 8.66
N HIS A 78 -10.76 32.29 9.76
CA HIS A 78 -11.84 31.79 10.62
C HIS A 78 -12.81 32.89 11.06
N ASP A 79 -12.28 34.05 11.46
CA ASP A 79 -13.09 35.13 12.04
C ASP A 79 -13.83 35.99 10.99
N LYS A 80 -13.59 35.75 9.70
CA LYS A 80 -14.24 36.49 8.60
C LYS A 80 -15.52 35.82 8.10
N TYR A 81 -15.85 34.61 8.58
CA TYR A 81 -16.96 33.77 8.12
C TYR A 81 -17.79 33.23 9.26
#